data_AF-A0A940T8Y3-F1
#
_entry.id   AF-A0A940T8Y3-F1
#
_cell.length_a   1.000
_cell.length_b   1.000
_cell.length_c   1.000
_cell.angle_alpha   90.00
_cell.angle_beta   90.00
_cell.angle_gamma   90.00
#
_symmetry.space_group_name_H-M   'P 1'
#
loop_
_entity.id
_entity.type
_entity.pdbx_description
1 polymer ?
#
loop_
_entity_poly.entity_id
_entity_poly.type
_entity_poly.pdbx_seq_one_letter_code
_entity_poly.pdbx_strand_id
1 'polypeptide(L)'
;MLLGMVERKMPIDCVLFCDTGIEFPQMYEHIRKVEEAVGIPVTRVKSEQSYEYLMLECPIERKDNSLSTKQGGNSSNGYSWAGP
;
A
#
# COMPACT_ATOMS: atom_id res chain seq x y z
N MET A 1 0.81 -15.33 -0.90
CA MET A 1 1.10 -15.69 0.50
C MET A 1 -0.09 -16.43 1.16
N LEU A 2 -1.35 -16.02 0.95
CA LEU A 2 -2.54 -16.66 1.56
C LEU A 2 -2.74 -18.16 1.21
N LEU A 3 -2.82 -18.53 -0.07
CA LEU A 3 -3.12 -19.91 -0.47
C LEU A 3 -2.15 -20.93 0.14
N GLY A 4 -0.85 -20.59 0.16
CA GLY A 4 0.17 -21.45 0.77
C GLY A 4 0.05 -21.57 2.30
N MET A 5 -0.53 -20.58 2.99
CA MET A 5 -0.82 -20.66 4.43
C MET A 5 -1.99 -21.60 4.68
N VAL A 6 -3.04 -21.53 3.84
CA VAL A 6 -4.20 -22.42 3.89
C VAL A 6 -3.77 -23.87 3.66
N GLU A 7 -2.97 -24.13 2.62
CA GLU A 7 -2.43 -25.46 2.32
C GLU A 7 -1.62 -26.05 3.50
N ARG A 8 -0.85 -25.20 4.19
CA ARG A 8 -0.03 -25.58 5.34
C ARG A 8 -0.81 -25.59 6.66
N LYS A 9 -2.11 -25.33 6.64
CA LYS A 9 -2.98 -25.24 7.84
C LYS A 9 -2.43 -24.27 8.88
N MET A 10 -1.81 -23.17 8.42
CA MET A 10 -1.34 -22.13 9.31
C MET A 10 -2.55 -21.36 9.87
N PRO A 11 -2.51 -20.92 11.14
CA PRO A 11 -3.54 -20.04 11.67
C PRO A 11 -3.55 -18.71 10.90
N ILE A 12 -4.74 -18.25 10.52
CA ILE A 12 -4.98 -17.00 9.80
C ILE A 12 -6.02 -16.21 10.59
N ASP A 13 -5.60 -15.13 11.23
CA ASP A 13 -6.50 -14.25 11.99
C ASP A 13 -7.22 -13.24 11.08
N CYS A 14 -6.52 -12.71 10.07
CA CYS A 14 -7.09 -11.78 9.11
C CYS A 14 -6.42 -11.88 7.74
N VAL A 15 -7.16 -11.48 6.71
CA VAL A 15 -6.64 -11.30 5.35
C VAL A 15 -6.86 -9.84 4.97
N LEU A 16 -5.77 -9.14 4.66
CA LEU A 16 -5.82 -7.71 4.31
C LEU A 16 -5.55 -7.51 2.82
N PHE A 17 -6.38 -6.69 2.19
CA PHE A 17 -6.14 -6.12 0.88
C PHE A 17 -6.12 -4.59 0.99
N CYS A 18 -4.99 -3.97 0.65
CA CYS A 18 -4.86 -2.53 0.63
C CYS A 18 -5.25 -2.03 -0.77
N ASP A 19 -6.40 -1.37 -0.89
CA ASP A 19 -6.89 -0.77 -2.13
C ASP A 19 -6.20 0.58 -2.35
N THR A 20 -5.26 0.62 -3.30
CA THR A 20 -4.60 1.88 -3.70
C THR A 20 -5.39 2.63 -4.76
N GLY A 21 -6.35 1.97 -5.42
CA GLY A 21 -7.17 2.53 -6.49
C GLY A 21 -6.51 2.50 -7.87
N ILE A 22 -5.24 2.09 -7.94
CA ILE A 22 -4.46 2.01 -9.19
C ILE A 22 -4.23 0.57 -9.66
N GLU A 23 -4.78 -0.41 -8.94
CA GLU A 23 -4.73 -1.80 -9.36
C GLU A 23 -5.51 -2.02 -10.66
N PHE A 24 -5.04 -2.97 -11.46
CA PHE A 24 -5.79 -3.39 -12.64
C PHE A 24 -7.17 -3.97 -12.23
N PRO A 25 -8.25 -3.77 -13.02
CA PRO A 25 -9.56 -4.36 -12.75
C PRO A 25 -9.52 -5.88 -12.48
N GLN A 26 -8.62 -6.58 -13.16
CA GLN A 26 -8.40 -8.02 -13.00
C GLN A 26 -7.89 -8.38 -11.60
N MET A 27 -7.20 -7.48 -10.90
CA MET A 27 -6.75 -7.68 -9.53
C MET A 27 -7.93 -7.74 -8.58
N TYR A 28 -8.90 -6.83 -8.70
CA TYR A 28 -10.10 -6.86 -7.86
C TYR A 28 -10.91 -8.15 -8.07
N GLU A 29 -11.08 -8.58 -9.32
CA GLU A 29 -11.69 -9.88 -9.62
C GLU A 29 -10.89 -11.05 -9.07
N HIS A 30 -9.56 -10.97 -9.12
CA HIS A 30 -8.70 -12.01 -8.54
C HIS A 30 -8.89 -12.11 -7.03
N ILE A 31 -8.90 -10.99 -6.31
CA ILE A 31 -9.13 -10.97 -4.86
C ILE A 31 -10.50 -11.55 -4.52
N ARG A 32 -11.54 -11.21 -5.27
CA ARG A 32 -12.88 -11.79 -5.09
C ARG A 32 -12.87 -13.31 -5.24
N LYS A 33 -12.24 -13.83 -6.31
CA LYS A 33 -12.11 -15.28 -6.54
C LYS A 33 -11.34 -15.97 -5.42
N VAL A 34 -10.29 -15.34 -4.91
CA VAL A 34 -9.50 -15.89 -3.79
C VAL A 34 -10.33 -15.93 -2.51
N GLU A 35 -11.07 -14.87 -2.20
CA GLU A 35 -12.00 -14.79 -1.06
C GLU A 35 -13.06 -15.90 -1.13
N GLU A 36 -13.69 -16.09 -2.28
CA GLU A 36 -14.66 -17.16 -2.53
C GLU A 36 -14.05 -18.57 -2.40
N ALA A 37 -12.85 -18.78 -2.96
CA ALA A 37 -12.20 -20.09 -2.97
C ALA A 37 -11.68 -20.52 -1.59
N VAL A 38 -11.19 -19.58 -0.79
CA VAL A 38 -10.63 -19.84 0.54
C VAL A 38 -11.72 -19.81 1.62
N GLY A 39 -12.84 -19.10 1.38
CA GLY A 39 -13.92 -18.95 2.36
C GLY A 39 -13.55 -18.11 3.58
N ILE A 40 -12.46 -17.35 3.50
CA ILE A 40 -12.00 -16.42 4.54
C ILE A 40 -12.26 -14.99 4.05
N PRO A 41 -13.00 -14.16 4.82
CA PRO A 41 -13.26 -12.77 4.45
C PRO A 41 -11.98 -11.95 4.26
N VAL A 42 -11.96 -11.13 3.21
CA VAL A 42 -10.87 -10.20 2.92
C VAL A 42 -11.26 -8.80 3.39
N THR A 43 -10.54 -8.32 4.40
CA THR A 43 -10.65 -6.94 4.89
C THR A 43 -9.97 -6.00 3.92
N ARG A 44 -10.75 -5.09 3.35
CA ARG A 44 -10.28 -4.10 2.37
C ARG A 44 -10.03 -2.78 3.08
N VAL A 45 -8.79 -2.30 3.02
CA VAL A 45 -8.38 -1.03 3.61
C VAL A 45 -8.11 -0.05 2.49
N LYS A 46 -8.67 1.15 2.59
CA LYS A 46 -8.49 2.22 1.61
C LYS A 46 -8.11 3.52 2.31
N SER A 47 -7.12 4.21 1.77
CA SER A 47 -6.72 5.55 2.22
C SER A 47 -7.76 6.58 1.79
N GLU A 48 -7.99 7.61 2.60
CA GLU A 48 -8.82 8.76 2.21
C GLU A 48 -8.20 9.53 1.03
N GLN A 49 -6.88 9.58 0.96
CA GLN A 49 -6.12 10.19 -0.11
C GLN A 49 -5.71 9.16 -1.16
N SER A 50 -5.83 9.51 -2.45
CA SER A 50 -5.43 8.62 -3.55
C SER A 50 -3.93 8.43 -3.59
N TYR A 51 -3.50 7.32 -4.20
CA TYR A 51 -2.10 7.07 -4.46
C TYR A 51 -1.46 8.21 -5.29
N GLU A 52 -2.11 8.65 -6.36
CA GLU A 52 -1.54 9.71 -7.21
C GLU A 52 -1.37 11.03 -6.46
N TYR A 53 -2.34 11.42 -5.63
CA TYR A 53 -2.21 12.63 -4.81
C TYR A 53 -1.00 12.55 -3.89
N LEU A 54 -0.86 11.43 -3.16
CA LEU A 54 0.26 11.21 -2.25
C LEU A 54 1.61 11.19 -2.98
N MET A 55 1.64 10.67 -4.21
CA MET A 55 2.87 10.48 -4.99
C MET A 55 3.30 11.75 -5.75
N LEU A 56 2.34 12.52 -6.27
CA LEU A 56 2.58 13.59 -7.25
C LEU A 56 2.30 15.00 -6.73
N GLU A 57 1.41 15.14 -5.74
CA GLU A 57 0.92 16.43 -5.27
C GLU A 57 1.29 16.72 -3.82
N CYS A 58 1.45 15.68 -2.99
CA CYS A 58 1.87 15.82 -1.60
C CYS A 58 3.39 16.04 -1.52
N PRO A 59 3.85 17.23 -1.08
CA PRO A 59 5.28 17.49 -0.92
C PRO A 59 5.83 16.68 0.27
N ILE A 60 7.01 16.09 0.08
CA ILE A 60 7.69 15.36 1.15
C ILE A 60 8.24 16.33 2.17
N GLU A 61 7.77 16.23 3.42
CA GLU A 61 8.40 16.87 4.56
C GLU A 61 9.65 16.08 4.97
N ARG A 62 10.83 16.69 4.79
CA ARG A 62 12.10 16.08 5.17
C ARG A 62 12.53 16.56 6.53
N LYS A 63 13.05 15.65 7.35
CA LYS A 63 13.73 16.03 8.60
C LYS A 63 14.98 16.85 8.28
N ASP A 64 15.18 17.93 9.04
CA ASP A 64 16.29 18.89 8.85
C ASP A 64 17.68 18.25 8.84
N ASN A 65 17.85 17.08 9.46
CA ASN A 65 19.13 16.38 9.58
C ASN A 65 19.33 15.25 8.54
N SER A 66 18.44 15.15 7.54
CA SER A 66 18.55 14.12 6.49
C SER A 66 19.81 14.31 5.63
N LEU A 67 20.36 13.22 5.08
CA LEU A 67 21.51 13.29 4.17
C LEU A 67 21.22 14.19 2.96
N SER A 68 19.99 14.16 2.47
CA SER A 68 19.46 15.02 1.41
C SER A 68 19.50 16.51 1.80
N THR A 69 19.11 16.88 3.02
CA THR A 69 19.19 18.27 3.51
C THR A 69 20.65 18.74 3.63
N LYS A 70 21.55 17.85 4.05
CA LYS A 70 22.99 18.14 4.18
C LYS A 70 23.71 18.29 2.83
N GLN A 71 23.26 17.60 1.78
CA GLN A 71 23.87 17.63 0.45
C GLN A 71 23.25 18.66 -0.50
N GLY A 72 21.94 18.93 -0.38
CA GLY A 72 21.19 19.76 -1.34
C GLY A 72 20.49 20.99 -0.76
N GLY A 73 20.59 21.24 0.56
CA GLY A 73 19.85 22.30 1.24
C GLY A 73 18.37 21.94 1.50
N ASN A 74 17.69 22.72 2.35
CA ASN A 74 16.32 22.44 2.81
C ASN A 74 15.21 22.91 1.83
N SER A 75 15.58 23.40 0.64
CA SER A 75 14.66 24.13 -0.26
C SER A 75 14.16 23.33 -1.48
N SER A 76 14.54 22.06 -1.62
CA SER A 76 14.03 21.24 -2.74
C SER A 76 12.75 20.51 -2.33
N ASN A 77 11.58 21.01 -2.77
CA ASN A 77 10.34 20.23 -2.72
C ASN A 77 10.55 18.94 -3.53
N GLY A 78 10.35 17.79 -2.88
CA GLY A 78 10.40 16.49 -3.53
C GLY A 78 9.03 15.83 -3.50
N TYR A 79 8.75 15.06 -4.53
CA TYR A 79 7.57 14.21 -4.65
C TYR A 79 8.05 12.77 -4.83
N SER A 80 7.45 11.87 -4.08
CA SER A 80 7.73 10.42 -4.09
C SER A 80 6.67 9.78 -3.21
N TRP A 81 6.84 8.51 -2.91
CA TRP A 81 6.08 7.84 -1.86
C TRP A 81 6.09 8.70 -0.59
N ALA A 82 4.91 8.86 0.00
CA ALA A 82 4.75 9.44 1.32
C ALA A 82 5.58 8.59 2.29
N GLY A 83 6.79 9.08 2.59
CA GLY A 83 7.68 8.44 3.54
C GLY A 83 7.08 8.47 4.96
N PRO A 84 7.59 7.64 5.87
CA PRO A 84 7.24 7.72 7.29
C PRO A 84 7.79 8.98 7.98
#